data_AF-A0A2R6HNI0-F1
#
_entry.id   AF-A0A2R6HNI0-F1
#
_cell.length_a   1.000
_cell.length_b   1.000
_cell.length_c   1.000
_cell.angle_alpha   90.00
_cell.angle_beta   90.00
_cell.angle_gamma   90.00
#
_symmetry.space_group_name_H-M   'P 1'
#
loop_
_entity.id
_entity.type
_entity.pdbx_description
1 polymer ?
#
loop_
_entity_poly.entity_id
_entity_poly.type
_entity_poly.pdbx_seq_one_letter_code
_entity_poly.pdbx_strand_id
1 'polypeptide(L)'
;RQQKLNKHLHDIDRVGNLYNSAVVVTNQVQSNPDAFFGDPTKPIGGNILGHKSTFRMYLRKSKQDKRIVKLVDAPNLPDGESVMRVQNEGLKPE
;
A
#
# COMPACT_ATOMS: atom_id res chain seq x y z
N ARG A 1 10.43 10.22 -15.85
CA ARG A 1 10.15 9.90 -14.43
C ARG A 1 9.58 8.48 -14.27
N GLN A 2 8.50 8.12 -14.97
CA GLN A 2 7.92 6.76 -14.96
C GLN A 2 8.90 5.63 -15.33
N GLN A 3 9.77 5.82 -16.33
CA GLN A 3 10.81 4.83 -16.67
C GLN A 3 11.80 4.58 -15.52
N LYS A 4 12.20 5.62 -14.78
CA LYS A 4 13.12 5.51 -13.65
C LYS A 4 12.46 4.75 -12.50
N LEU A 5 11.18 5.01 -12.24
CA LEU A 5 10.38 4.23 -11.28
C LEU A 5 10.32 2.75 -11.67
N ASN A 6 10.04 2.45 -12.95
CA ASN A 6 9.99 1.06 -13.42
C ASN A 6 11.32 0.33 -13.21
N LYS A 7 12.44 0.97 -13.57
CA LYS A 7 13.78 0.41 -13.34
C LYS A 7 14.02 0.13 -11.86
N HIS A 8 13.67 1.08 -10.99
CA HIS A 8 13.85 0.93 -9.55
C HIS A 8 13.04 -0.23 -8.97
N LEU A 9 11.77 -0.38 -9.36
CA LEU A 9 10.93 -1.50 -8.92
C LEU A 9 11.47 -2.85 -9.40
N HIS A 10 12.01 -2.91 -10.62
CA HIS A 10 12.68 -4.11 -11.13
C HIS A 10 13.95 -4.47 -10.33
N ASP A 11 14.73 -3.48 -9.93
CA ASP A 11 15.93 -3.72 -9.13
C ASP A 11 15.57 -4.22 -7.72
N ILE A 12 14.52 -3.66 -7.11
CA ILE A 12 14.00 -4.12 -5.82
C ILE A 12 13.47 -5.56 -5.91
N ASP A 13 12.65 -5.86 -6.91
CA ASP A 13 12.08 -7.19 -7.15
C ASP A 13 13.19 -8.23 -7.35
N ARG A 14 14.24 -7.88 -8.10
CA ARG A 14 15.43 -8.74 -8.27
C ARG A 14 16.09 -9.08 -6.93
N VAL A 15 16.29 -8.08 -6.06
CA VAL A 15 16.91 -8.30 -4.74
C VAL A 15 16.02 -9.18 -3.85
N GLY A 16 14.72 -8.92 -3.80
CA GLY A 16 13.76 -9.73 -3.04
C GLY A 16 13.80 -11.20 -3.45
N ASN A 17 13.76 -11.46 -4.76
CA ASN A 17 13.82 -12.83 -5.29
C ASN A 17 15.19 -13.49 -5.08
N LEU A 18 16.29 -12.77 -5.28
CA LEU A 18 17.65 -13.32 -5.16
C LEU A 18 17.95 -13.80 -3.74
N TYR A 19 17.48 -13.06 -2.72
CA TYR A 19 17.74 -13.35 -1.31
C TYR A 19 16.54 -13.96 -0.58
N ASN A 20 15.48 -14.35 -1.30
CA ASN A 20 14.23 -14.85 -0.73
C ASN A 20 13.72 -13.96 0.44
N SER A 21 13.77 -12.64 0.24
CA SER A 21 13.46 -11.63 1.24
C SER A 21 12.14 -10.93 0.95
N ALA A 22 11.40 -10.60 2.01
CA ALA A 22 10.21 -9.78 1.87
C ALA A 22 10.59 -8.32 1.57
N VAL A 23 9.92 -7.74 0.59
CA VAL A 23 10.07 -6.32 0.23
C VAL A 23 8.81 -5.57 0.64
N VAL A 24 8.99 -4.49 1.39
CA VAL A 24 7.90 -3.60 1.78
C VAL A 24 8.22 -2.18 1.32
N VAL A 25 7.26 -1.54 0.65
CA VAL A 25 7.38 -0.17 0.16
C VAL A 25 6.21 0.65 0.68
N THR A 26 6.49 1.84 1.20
CA THR A 26 5.46 2.83 1.54
C THR A 26 5.23 3.76 0.37
N ASN A 27 3.97 4.06 0.08
CA ASN A 27 3.62 5.02 -0.96
C ASN A 27 2.77 6.15 -0.40
N GLN A 28 2.92 7.33 -1.00
CA GLN A 28 2.09 8.49 -0.68
C GLN A 28 0.81 8.47 -1.53
N VAL A 29 -0.18 9.24 -1.08
CA VAL A 29 -1.42 9.47 -1.83
C VAL A 29 -1.51 10.93 -2.26
N GLN A 30 -2.27 11.18 -3.31
CA GLN A 30 -2.64 12.52 -3.75
C GLN A 30 -4.16 12.68 -3.73
N SER A 31 -4.64 13.91 -3.62
CA SER A 31 -6.07 14.21 -3.74
C SER A 31 -6.59 13.84 -5.13
N ASN A 32 -7.82 13.32 -5.17
CA ASN A 32 -8.60 13.04 -6.36
C ASN A 32 -9.85 13.93 -6.36
N PRO A 33 -9.78 15.15 -6.95
CA PRO A 33 -10.89 16.11 -6.94
C PRO A 33 -12.16 15.60 -7.62
N ASP A 34 -12.03 14.63 -8.53
CA ASP A 34 -13.13 14.04 -9.28
C ASP A 34 -13.98 13.07 -8.44
N ALA A 35 -13.51 12.70 -7.23
CA ALA A 35 -14.25 11.86 -6.31
C ALA A 35 -15.27 12.69 -5.50
N PHE A 36 -16.50 12.77 -6.00
CA PHE A 36 -17.61 13.42 -5.29
C PHE A 36 -18.12 12.59 -4.09
N PHE A 37 -17.89 11.28 -4.10
CA PHE A 37 -18.29 10.36 -3.03
C PHE A 37 -17.17 9.35 -2.74
N GLY A 38 -17.02 8.95 -1.48
CA GLY A 38 -16.03 7.96 -1.06
C GLY A 38 -14.67 8.55 -0.69
N ASP A 39 -13.62 7.74 -0.82
CA ASP A 39 -12.27 8.16 -0.46
C ASP A 39 -11.71 9.14 -1.50
N PRO A 40 -11.36 10.38 -1.12
CA PRO A 40 -10.89 11.40 -2.05
C PRO A 40 -9.41 11.26 -2.38
N THR A 41 -8.76 10.13 -2.07
CA THR A 41 -7.33 9.94 -2.28
C THR A 41 -7.03 8.84 -3.29
N LYS A 42 -5.91 8.99 -4.00
CA LYS A 42 -5.40 8.00 -4.96
C LYS A 42 -3.90 7.77 -4.73
N PRO A 43 -3.41 6.52 -4.78
CA PRO A 43 -1.97 6.26 -4.71
C PRO A 43 -1.22 6.86 -5.90
N ILE A 44 -0.04 7.44 -5.63
CA ILE A 44 0.83 7.97 -6.69
C ILE A 44 1.64 6.85 -7.37
N GLY A 45 2.29 7.14 -8.51
CA GLY A 45 3.10 6.18 -9.27
C GLY A 45 2.40 5.57 -10.49
N GLY A 46 1.07 5.73 -10.58
CA GLY A 46 0.28 5.28 -11.73
C GLY A 46 0.36 3.76 -11.97
N ASN A 47 0.11 3.34 -13.19
CA ASN A 47 -0.02 1.92 -13.54
C ASN A 47 1.27 1.11 -13.34
N ILE A 48 2.44 1.75 -13.43
CA ILE A 48 3.73 1.06 -13.23
C ILE A 48 3.82 0.49 -11.83
N LEU A 49 3.56 1.32 -10.81
CA LEU A 49 3.54 0.84 -9.42
C LEU A 49 2.37 -0.12 -9.18
N GLY A 50 1.21 0.17 -9.77
CA GLY A 50 0.02 -0.68 -9.67
C GLY A 50 0.28 -2.12 -10.12
N HIS A 51 0.88 -2.31 -11.29
CA HIS A 51 1.15 -3.66 -11.84
C HIS A 51 2.35 -4.36 -11.20
N LYS A 52 3.31 -3.61 -10.65
CA LYS A 52 4.50 -4.21 -10.01
C LYS A 52 4.29 -4.61 -8.56
N SER A 53 3.29 -4.06 -7.89
CA SER A 53 3.01 -4.39 -6.49
C SER A 53 2.15 -5.66 -6.42
N THR A 54 2.67 -6.72 -5.80
CA THR A 54 1.92 -7.98 -5.63
C THR A 54 0.79 -7.87 -4.60
N PHE A 55 1.06 -7.17 -3.49
CA PHE A 55 0.09 -6.89 -2.45
C PHE A 55 0.01 -5.39 -2.23
N ARG A 56 -1.21 -4.86 -2.12
CA ARG A 56 -1.43 -3.44 -1.84
C ARG A 56 -2.35 -3.29 -0.64
N MET A 57 -1.80 -2.74 0.43
CA MET A 57 -2.55 -2.38 1.62
C MET A 57 -2.77 -0.87 1.65
N TYR A 58 -3.98 -0.47 2.00
CA TYR A 58 -4.36 0.92 2.17
C TYR A 58 -4.71 1.19 3.63
N LEU A 59 -3.99 2.12 4.23
CA LEU A 59 -4.08 2.47 5.64
C LEU A 59 -4.89 3.75 5.80
N ARG A 60 -6.02 3.67 6.49
CA ARG A 60 -6.88 4.82 6.79
C ARG A 60 -6.90 5.12 8.27
N LYS A 61 -6.85 6.40 8.62
CA LYS A 61 -7.05 6.85 9.99
C LYS A 61 -8.52 6.65 10.39
N SER A 62 -8.75 6.08 11.56
CA SER A 62 -10.07 6.00 12.19
C SER A 62 -10.06 6.84 13.49
N LYS A 63 -11.10 6.71 14.32
CA LYS A 63 -11.18 7.39 15.62
C LYS A 63 -10.03 6.95 16.53
N GLN A 64 -9.53 7.86 17.37
CA GLN A 64 -8.45 7.61 18.33
C GLN A 64 -7.14 7.13 17.65
N ASP A 65 -6.51 6.10 18.21
CA ASP A 65 -5.27 5.47 17.76
C ASP A 65 -5.51 4.35 16.72
N LYS A 66 -6.76 4.14 16.29
CA LYS A 66 -7.12 3.10 15.33
C LYS A 66 -6.69 3.44 13.91
N ARG A 67 -6.33 2.40 13.17
CA ARG A 67 -6.09 2.40 11.73
C ARG A 67 -6.87 1.25 11.10
N ILE A 68 -7.56 1.55 10.01
CA ILE A 68 -8.19 0.52 9.17
C ILE A 68 -7.16 0.13 8.11
N VAL A 69 -6.83 -1.14 8.07
CA VAL A 69 -5.94 -1.76 7.08
C VAL A 69 -6.82 -2.47 6.07
N LYS A 70 -6.91 -1.92 4.87
CA LYS A 70 -7.65 -2.54 3.76
C LYS A 70 -6.68 -3.23 2.82
N LEU A 71 -6.90 -4.51 2.53
CA LEU A 71 -6.27 -5.16 1.38
C LEU A 71 -7.04 -4.74 0.12
N VAL A 72 -6.34 -4.04 -0.78
CA VAL A 72 -6.92 -3.49 -2.02
C VAL A 72 -6.58 -4.35 -3.22
N ASP A 73 -5.51 -5.13 -3.13
CA ASP A 73 -5.04 -6.00 -4.21
C ASP A 73 -4.16 -7.12 -3.63
N ALA A 74 -4.44 -8.34 -4.06
CA ALA A 74 -3.65 -9.53 -3.80
C ALA A 74 -4.02 -10.62 -4.82
N PRO A 75 -3.06 -11.42 -5.30
CA PRO A 75 -3.36 -12.47 -6.28
C PRO A 75 -4.08 -13.68 -5.69
N ASN A 76 -3.95 -13.89 -4.38
CA ASN A 76 -4.34 -15.14 -3.71
C ASN A 76 -5.21 -14.93 -2.46
N LEU A 77 -5.58 -13.69 -2.14
CA LEU A 77 -6.39 -13.36 -0.98
C LEU A 77 -7.62 -12.57 -1.40
N PRO A 78 -8.79 -12.80 -0.78
CA PRO A 78 -9.96 -11.96 -1.00
C PRO A 78 -9.72 -10.56 -0.43
N ASP A 79 -10.41 -9.58 -1.00
CA ASP A 79 -10.49 -8.24 -0.42
C ASP A 79 -10.99 -8.32 1.03
N GLY A 80 -10.35 -7.55 1.91
CA GLY A 80 -10.65 -7.60 3.34
C GLY A 80 -10.18 -6.33 4.06
N GLU A 81 -10.79 -6.07 5.21
CA GLU A 81 -10.40 -4.97 6.10
C GLU A 81 -10.17 -5.52 7.50
N SER A 82 -9.10 -5.07 8.14
CA SER A 82 -8.79 -5.33 9.55
C SER A 82 -8.56 -4.00 10.26
N VAL A 83 -8.75 -4.00 11.57
CA VAL A 83 -8.43 -2.85 12.42
C VAL A 83 -7.14 -3.14 13.19
N MET A 84 -6.30 -2.14 13.33
CA MET A 84 -5.14 -2.17 14.21
C MET A 84 -5.06 -0.87 15.01
N ARG A 85 -4.35 -0.89 16.13
CA ARG A 85 -4.04 0.30 16.93
C ARG A 85 -2.56 0.63 16.86
N VAL A 86 -2.26 1.92 16.78
CA VAL A 86 -0.90 2.45 16.82
C VAL A 86 -0.66 3.04 18.20
N GLN A 87 0.05 2.31 19.05
CA GLN A 87 0.38 2.69 20.41
C GLN A 87 1.88 2.99 20.54
N ASN A 88 2.31 3.50 21.71
CA ASN A 88 3.72 3.81 21.95
C ASN A 88 4.64 2.59 21.78
N GLU A 89 4.15 1.39 22.12
CA GLU A 89 4.89 0.13 21.94
C GLU A 89 4.86 -0.42 20.51
N GLY A 90 4.12 0.21 19.59
CA GLY A 90 3.98 -0.21 18.20
C GLY A 90 2.55 -0.59 17.81
N LEU A 91 2.43 -1.55 16.88
CA LEU A 91 1.16 -1.96 16.30
C LEU A 91 0.53 -3.09 17.15
N LYS A 92 -0.73 -2.92 17.54
CA LYS A 92 -1.51 -3.97 18.23
C LYS A 92 -2.72 -4.38 17.37
N PRO A 93 -3.04 -5.67 17.26
CA PRO A 93 -4.29 -6.11 16.65
C PRO A 93 -5.49 -5.63 17.47
N GLU A 94 -6.63 -5.45 16.81
CA GLU A 94 -7.93 -5.22 17.46
C GLU A 94 -8.89 -6.39 17.16
#